data_AF-A0A2K8XSC4-F1
#
_entry.id   AF-A0A2K8XSC4-F1
#
_cell.length_a   1.000
_cell.length_b   1.000
_cell.length_c   1.000
_cell.angle_alpha   90.00
_cell.angle_beta   90.00
_cell.angle_gamma   90.00
#
_symmetry.space_group_name_H-M   'P 1'
#
loop_
_entity.id
_entity.type
_entity.pdbx_description
1 polymer ?
#
loop_
_entity_poly.entity_id
_entity_poly.type
_entity_poly.pdbx_seq_one_letter_code
_entity_poly.pdbx_strand_id
1 'polypeptide(L)'
;MEVNEINIKEISEYCIKNVFRTSTDKPGFVHIDFGKNRTSYQLRSIMVALKKELSKFTTKQFHKKLSYHWLVRFDQQVNTPFHLDNAEEQSFLMLGYEPSEIDSELHIADYHKYANDSSVAPKDYIKHFTPVFKEDESLLEPYTTKIKSFDRNTYKIVFINNSNPKSEPETLGVFHKAKMIKPDVNKTRIVNSVIFNMLSKDNIIEDEKKEKSFLKTEVISK
;
A
#
# COMPACT_ATOMS: atom_id res chain seq x y z
N MET A 1 8.86 11.14 -0.02
CA MET A 1 8.73 12.41 0.73
C MET A 1 9.35 12.20 2.09
N GLU A 2 10.26 13.06 2.51
CA GLU A 2 10.79 13.06 3.87
C GLU A 2 9.97 14.04 4.73
N VAL A 3 9.62 13.65 5.95
CA VAL A 3 8.73 14.41 6.83
C VAL A 3 9.43 14.77 8.13
N ASN A 4 9.75 16.05 8.30
CA ASN A 4 10.34 16.57 9.53
C ASN A 4 9.27 16.83 10.61
N GLU A 5 8.12 17.38 10.21
CA GLU A 5 6.97 17.66 11.07
C GLU A 5 5.71 16.97 10.52
N ILE A 6 4.94 16.33 11.39
CA ILE A 6 3.78 15.53 10.97
C ILE A 6 2.58 16.45 10.75
N ASN A 7 2.32 16.78 9.49
CA ASN A 7 1.08 17.43 9.05
C ASN A 7 0.20 16.43 8.28
N ILE A 8 -0.77 15.81 8.97
CA ILE A 8 -1.62 14.77 8.38
C ILE A 8 -2.40 15.28 7.16
N LYS A 9 -2.80 16.55 7.13
CA LYS A 9 -3.55 17.12 6.01
C LYS A 9 -2.68 17.27 4.77
N GLU A 10 -1.47 17.80 4.91
CA GLU A 10 -0.53 17.93 3.79
C GLU A 10 -0.11 16.55 3.25
N ILE A 11 0.17 15.61 4.15
CA ILE A 11 0.49 14.23 3.77
C ILE A 11 -0.69 13.59 3.04
N SER A 12 -1.92 13.79 3.50
CA SER A 12 -3.11 13.22 2.85
C SER A 12 -3.36 13.83 1.46
N GLU A 13 -3.16 15.13 1.28
CA GLU A 13 -3.21 15.80 -0.02
C GLU A 13 -2.18 15.22 -1.00
N TYR A 14 -0.95 14.97 -0.52
CA TYR A 14 0.08 14.29 -1.32
C TYR A 14 -0.32 12.85 -1.69
N CYS A 15 -0.87 12.08 -0.75
CA CYS A 15 -1.41 10.74 -1.01
C CYS A 15 -2.54 10.78 -2.04
N ILE A 16 -3.50 11.70 -1.89
CA ILE A 16 -4.65 11.85 -2.80
C ILE A 16 -4.17 12.07 -4.23
N LYS A 17 -3.26 13.03 -4.43
CA LYS A 17 -2.74 13.39 -5.76
C LYS A 17 -2.03 12.25 -6.49
N ASN A 18 -1.43 11.31 -5.76
CA ASN A 18 -0.52 10.32 -6.33
C ASN A 18 -1.07 8.87 -6.30
N VAL A 19 -1.93 8.53 -5.34
CA VAL A 19 -2.44 7.17 -5.14
C VAL A 19 -3.86 7.00 -5.70
N PHE A 20 -4.73 7.99 -5.52
CA PHE A 20 -6.12 7.97 -6.02
C PHE A 20 -6.16 8.43 -7.48
N ARG A 21 -5.36 7.77 -8.33
CA ARG A 21 -5.20 8.10 -9.74
C ARG A 21 -6.32 7.48 -10.59
N THR A 22 -6.69 8.18 -11.65
CA THR A 22 -7.64 7.70 -12.68
C THR A 22 -6.97 7.52 -14.06
N SER A 23 -5.68 7.87 -14.16
CA SER A 23 -4.81 7.66 -15.32
C SER A 23 -3.45 7.13 -14.87
N THR A 24 -2.61 6.72 -15.81
CA THR A 24 -1.25 6.23 -15.55
C THR A 24 -0.20 7.35 -15.41
N ASP A 25 -0.61 8.62 -15.43
CA ASP A 25 0.30 9.79 -15.27
C ASP A 25 0.78 9.99 -13.82
N LYS A 26 0.14 9.29 -12.89
CA LYS A 26 0.49 9.28 -11.47
C LYS A 26 0.91 7.88 -11.05
N PRO A 27 1.80 7.78 -10.05
CA PRO A 27 2.47 6.52 -9.72
C PRO A 27 1.52 5.44 -9.17
N GLY A 28 0.39 5.80 -8.56
CA GLY A 28 -0.49 4.83 -7.89
C GLY A 28 0.02 4.39 -6.52
N PHE A 29 1.11 5.00 -6.04
CA PHE A 29 1.66 4.79 -4.73
C PHE A 29 2.42 6.04 -4.24
N VAL A 30 2.68 6.12 -2.94
CA VAL A 30 3.62 7.07 -2.34
C VAL A 30 4.50 6.39 -1.30
N HIS A 31 5.71 6.92 -1.13
CA HIS A 31 6.66 6.54 -0.10
C HIS A 31 6.97 7.76 0.79
N ILE A 32 6.78 7.60 2.10
CA ILE A 32 6.92 8.65 3.10
C ILE A 32 7.86 8.18 4.21
N ASP A 33 8.94 8.92 4.45
CA ASP A 33 9.91 8.67 5.52
C ASP A 33 9.67 9.64 6.68
N PHE A 34 9.53 9.11 7.89
CA PHE A 34 9.27 9.85 9.14
C PHE A 34 10.49 9.93 10.07
N GLY A 35 11.67 9.48 9.62
CA GLY A 35 12.91 9.52 10.37
C GLY A 35 13.02 8.48 11.48
N LYS A 36 14.05 8.62 12.33
CA LYS A 36 14.46 7.62 13.34
C LYS A 36 13.74 7.75 14.69
N ASN A 37 13.23 8.94 15.00
CA ASN A 37 12.74 9.30 16.34
C ASN A 37 11.23 9.11 16.46
N ARG A 38 10.76 7.89 16.20
CA ARG A 38 9.34 7.52 16.35
C ARG A 38 9.22 6.20 17.09
N THR A 39 8.01 5.90 17.55
CA THR A 39 7.65 4.59 18.12
C THR A 39 6.68 3.84 17.20
N SER A 40 6.57 2.51 17.37
CA SER A 40 5.55 1.71 16.68
C SER A 40 4.13 2.26 16.89
N TYR A 41 3.81 2.71 18.11
CA TYR A 41 2.53 3.36 18.41
C TYR A 41 2.33 4.66 17.60
N GLN A 42 3.35 5.52 17.53
CA GLN A 42 3.28 6.77 16.77
C GLN A 42 3.10 6.51 15.27
N LEU A 43 3.84 5.55 14.70
CA LEU A 43 3.67 5.15 13.30
C LEU A 43 2.23 4.70 13.01
N ARG A 44 1.70 3.78 13.82
CA ARG A 44 0.32 3.30 13.67
C ARG A 44 -0.73 4.41 13.88
N SER A 45 -0.46 5.34 14.78
CA SER A 45 -1.32 6.52 14.99
C SER A 45 -1.38 7.41 13.75
N ILE A 46 -0.25 7.62 13.07
CA ILE A 46 -0.20 8.34 11.79
C ILE A 46 -1.00 7.61 10.72
N MET A 47 -0.86 6.28 10.61
CA MET A 47 -1.61 5.47 9.64
C MET A 47 -3.13 5.60 9.83
N VAL A 48 -3.60 5.51 11.08
CA VAL A 48 -5.02 5.70 11.43
C VAL A 48 -5.50 7.11 11.12
N ALA A 49 -4.71 8.13 11.46
CA ALA A 49 -5.04 9.52 11.17
C ALA A 49 -5.12 9.80 9.66
N LEU A 50 -4.18 9.25 8.87
CA LEU A 50 -4.20 9.34 7.42
C LEU A 50 -5.45 8.69 6.84
N LYS A 51 -5.82 7.47 7.27
CA LYS A 51 -7.05 6.81 6.82
C LYS A 51 -8.28 7.69 7.05
N LYS A 52 -8.37 8.37 8.21
CA LYS A 52 -9.50 9.27 8.52
C LYS A 52 -9.58 10.46 7.55
N GLU A 53 -8.46 11.14 7.29
CA GLU A 53 -8.44 12.24 6.31
C GLU A 53 -8.71 11.76 4.88
N LEU A 54 -8.11 10.65 4.46
CA LEU A 54 -8.36 10.05 3.15
C LEU A 54 -9.84 9.65 2.97
N SER A 55 -10.48 9.14 4.02
CA SER A 55 -11.90 8.77 3.98
C SER A 55 -12.83 9.97 3.80
N LYS A 56 -12.46 11.16 4.32
CA LYS A 56 -13.20 12.40 4.05
C LYS A 56 -13.14 12.74 2.55
N PHE A 57 -11.97 12.60 1.93
CA PHE A 57 -11.80 12.80 0.50
C PHE A 57 -12.65 11.83 -0.33
N THR A 58 -12.55 10.51 -0.08
CA THR A 58 -13.33 9.53 -0.86
C THR A 58 -14.83 9.71 -0.69
N THR A 59 -15.27 10.11 0.52
CA THR A 59 -16.68 10.39 0.83
C THR A 59 -17.21 11.54 -0.01
N LYS A 60 -16.38 12.55 -0.27
CA LYS A 60 -16.71 13.73 -1.09
C LYS A 60 -16.60 13.45 -2.58
N GLN A 61 -15.53 12.77 -3.01
CA GLN A 61 -15.20 12.58 -4.42
C GLN A 61 -15.97 11.41 -5.05
N PHE A 62 -16.06 10.28 -4.35
CA PHE A 62 -16.58 9.03 -4.88
C PHE A 62 -17.90 8.59 -4.23
N HIS A 63 -18.41 9.38 -3.26
CA HIS A 63 -19.55 8.99 -2.43
C HIS A 63 -19.34 7.66 -1.67
N LYS A 64 -18.08 7.29 -1.43
CA LYS A 64 -17.66 6.04 -0.76
C LYS A 64 -16.77 6.33 0.45
N LYS A 65 -16.86 5.50 1.49
CA LYS A 65 -15.99 5.58 2.69
C LYS A 65 -14.90 4.52 2.63
N LEU A 66 -13.76 4.82 3.26
CA LEU A 66 -12.72 3.82 3.50
C LEU A 66 -13.05 3.01 4.76
N SER A 67 -13.13 1.69 4.61
CA SER A 67 -13.46 0.70 5.64
C SER A 67 -12.30 -0.26 5.85
N TYR A 68 -11.93 -0.59 7.09
CA TYR A 68 -10.84 -1.56 7.30
C TYR A 68 -11.28 -2.98 6.93
N HIS A 69 -10.57 -3.57 5.97
CA HIS A 69 -10.62 -5.00 5.72
C HIS A 69 -9.76 -5.73 6.76
N TRP A 70 -8.49 -5.32 6.93
CA TRP A 70 -7.65 -5.76 8.04
C TRP A 70 -6.75 -4.66 8.60
N LEU A 71 -6.30 -4.86 9.85
CA LEU A 71 -5.15 -4.18 10.43
C LEU A 71 -4.31 -5.22 11.18
N VAL A 72 -3.09 -5.47 10.71
CA VAL A 72 -2.22 -6.52 11.24
C VAL A 72 -0.79 -6.03 11.36
N ARG A 73 0.01 -6.73 12.16
CA ARG A 73 1.46 -6.57 12.23
C ARG A 73 2.05 -7.93 11.90
N PHE A 74 3.04 -8.00 11.03
CA PHE A 74 3.68 -9.27 10.70
C PHE A 74 5.18 -9.12 10.51
N ASP A 75 5.91 -10.23 10.68
CA ASP A 75 7.33 -10.32 10.41
C ASP A 75 7.56 -10.72 8.94
N GLN A 76 8.02 -9.77 8.13
CA GLN A 76 8.23 -10.02 6.70
C GLN A 76 9.64 -10.57 6.43
N GLN A 77 9.73 -11.90 6.28
CA GLN A 77 11.00 -12.60 5.99
C GLN A 77 11.03 -13.31 4.64
N VAL A 78 9.91 -13.27 3.90
CA VAL A 78 9.75 -13.98 2.63
C VAL A 78 9.60 -13.03 1.46
N ASN A 79 10.10 -13.46 0.30
CA ASN A 79 9.82 -12.79 -0.97
C ASN A 79 8.35 -12.98 -1.33
N THR A 80 7.80 -11.98 -2.02
CA THR A 80 6.50 -12.12 -2.69
C THR A 80 6.70 -12.02 -4.20
N PRO A 81 5.80 -12.60 -5.01
CA PRO A 81 5.68 -12.21 -6.41
C PRO A 81 5.12 -10.77 -6.52
N PHE A 82 5.04 -10.24 -7.73
CA PHE A 82 4.18 -9.09 -8.00
C PHE A 82 2.71 -9.49 -7.83
N HIS A 83 2.01 -8.79 -6.95
CA HIS A 83 0.64 -9.11 -6.62
C HIS A 83 -0.17 -7.91 -6.11
N LEU A 84 -1.49 -8.11 -6.06
CA LEU A 84 -2.43 -7.37 -5.25
C LEU A 84 -2.76 -8.19 -4.01
N ASP A 85 -2.88 -7.51 -2.87
CA ASP A 85 -3.40 -8.11 -1.66
C ASP A 85 -4.90 -8.41 -1.82
N ASN A 86 -5.37 -9.48 -1.18
CA ASN A 86 -6.76 -9.88 -1.24
C ASN A 86 -7.65 -8.86 -0.52
N ALA A 87 -8.53 -8.20 -1.27
CA ALA A 87 -9.47 -7.18 -0.79
C ALA A 87 -10.60 -7.01 -1.81
N GLU A 88 -11.48 -6.04 -1.54
CA GLU A 88 -12.51 -5.64 -2.50
C GLU A 88 -11.88 -4.98 -3.74
N GLU A 89 -12.65 -4.92 -4.82
CA GLU A 89 -12.19 -4.43 -6.12
C GLU A 89 -11.64 -3.00 -6.07
N GLN A 90 -12.17 -2.16 -5.19
CA GLN A 90 -11.64 -0.84 -4.91
C GLN A 90 -11.02 -0.85 -3.52
N SER A 91 -9.70 -0.94 -3.45
CA SER A 91 -8.98 -1.07 -2.20
C SER A 91 -7.62 -0.39 -2.23
N PHE A 92 -7.09 -0.11 -1.05
CA PHE A 92 -5.79 0.51 -0.90
C PHE A 92 -5.05 -0.10 0.29
N LEU A 93 -3.74 -0.23 0.11
CA LEU A 93 -2.83 -0.86 1.06
C LEU A 93 -1.88 0.18 1.65
N MET A 94 -1.80 0.23 2.97
CA MET A 94 -0.86 1.07 3.70
C MET A 94 0.08 0.18 4.53
N LEU A 95 1.37 0.22 4.20
CA LEU A 95 2.44 -0.53 4.85
C LEU A 95 3.29 0.41 5.69
N GLY A 96 3.23 0.25 7.00
CA GLY A 96 4.06 0.96 7.97
C GLY A 96 5.29 0.14 8.36
N TYR A 97 6.46 0.55 7.90
CA TYR A 97 7.73 -0.12 8.19
C TYR A 97 8.37 0.47 9.44
N GLU A 98 8.68 -0.41 10.40
CA GLU A 98 9.53 -0.09 11.53
C GLU A 98 11.02 -0.26 11.15
N PRO A 99 11.95 0.41 11.84
CA PRO A 99 13.39 0.17 11.66
C PRO A 99 13.72 -1.33 11.81
N SER A 100 14.57 -1.84 10.93
CA SER A 100 14.97 -3.24 10.92
C SER A 100 16.40 -3.36 10.40
N GLU A 101 17.11 -4.40 10.82
CA GLU A 101 18.45 -4.71 10.29
C GLU A 101 18.40 -5.58 9.03
N ILE A 102 17.21 -6.01 8.61
CA ILE A 102 17.01 -6.90 7.47
C ILE A 102 16.90 -6.07 6.18
N ASP A 103 17.89 -6.25 5.31
CA ASP A 103 17.94 -5.57 4.02
C ASP A 103 16.87 -6.13 3.07
N SER A 104 16.07 -5.23 2.52
CA SER A 104 14.90 -5.55 1.70
C SER A 104 14.62 -4.49 0.65
N GLU A 105 13.88 -4.87 -0.37
CA GLU A 105 13.41 -4.00 -1.43
C GLU A 105 11.90 -4.10 -1.57
N LEU A 106 11.28 -2.98 -1.93
CA LEU A 106 9.89 -2.93 -2.36
C LEU A 106 9.84 -2.39 -3.79
N HIS A 107 9.17 -3.16 -4.65
CA HIS A 107 8.99 -2.87 -6.07
C HIS A 107 7.51 -2.68 -6.34
N ILE A 108 7.16 -1.67 -7.13
CA ILE A 108 5.79 -1.36 -7.52
C ILE A 108 5.71 -1.38 -9.05
N ALA A 109 4.81 -2.17 -9.63
CA ALA A 109 4.67 -2.30 -11.08
C ALA A 109 3.29 -1.83 -11.56
N ASP A 110 3.27 -0.94 -12.55
CA ASP A 110 2.05 -0.42 -13.14
C ASP A 110 1.50 -1.36 -14.23
N TYR A 111 0.62 -2.28 -13.83
CA TYR A 111 0.04 -3.26 -14.76
C TYR A 111 -0.97 -2.63 -15.75
N HIS A 112 -1.52 -1.46 -15.45
CA HIS A 112 -2.36 -0.73 -16.42
C HIS A 112 -1.50 -0.14 -17.53
N LYS A 113 -0.34 0.43 -17.17
CA LYS A 113 0.61 0.93 -18.16
C LYS A 113 1.22 -0.21 -18.98
N TYR A 114 1.55 -1.34 -18.35
CA TYR A 114 1.94 -2.56 -19.08
C TYR A 114 0.87 -2.98 -20.09
N ALA A 115 -0.39 -3.09 -19.66
CA ALA A 115 -1.48 -3.52 -20.54
C ALA A 115 -1.72 -2.58 -21.75
N ASN A 116 -1.46 -1.28 -21.58
CA ASN A 116 -1.72 -0.28 -22.62
C ASN A 116 -0.53 -0.07 -23.57
N ASP A 117 0.69 -0.05 -23.05
CA ASP A 117 1.89 0.37 -23.80
C ASP A 117 2.63 -0.82 -24.41
N SER A 118 2.49 -2.02 -23.83
CA SER A 118 3.25 -3.20 -24.23
C SER A 118 2.71 -3.83 -25.49
N SER A 119 3.58 -4.10 -26.47
CA SER A 119 3.21 -4.85 -27.68
C SER A 119 3.03 -6.35 -27.42
N VAL A 120 3.54 -6.86 -26.29
CA VAL A 120 3.47 -8.29 -25.93
C VAL A 120 2.33 -8.60 -24.96
N ALA A 121 1.78 -7.60 -24.28
CA ALA A 121 0.63 -7.81 -23.40
C ALA A 121 -0.60 -8.24 -24.24
N PRO A 122 -1.38 -9.23 -23.78
CA PRO A 122 -2.64 -9.56 -24.42
C PRO A 122 -3.56 -8.35 -24.47
N LYS A 123 -4.25 -8.12 -25.60
CA LYS A 123 -5.18 -6.98 -25.76
C LYS A 123 -6.32 -6.98 -24.73
N ASP A 124 -6.63 -8.15 -24.18
CA ASP A 124 -7.65 -8.39 -23.17
C ASP A 124 -7.06 -8.68 -21.78
N TYR A 125 -5.79 -8.33 -21.55
CA TYR A 125 -5.08 -8.56 -20.27
C TYR A 125 -5.90 -8.12 -19.06
N ILE A 126 -6.48 -6.92 -19.12
CA ILE A 126 -7.31 -6.38 -18.04
C ILE A 126 -8.58 -7.21 -17.79
N LYS A 127 -9.21 -7.73 -18.86
CA LYS A 127 -10.41 -8.58 -18.75
C LYS A 127 -10.10 -9.92 -18.08
N HIS A 128 -8.90 -10.45 -18.30
CA HIS A 128 -8.42 -11.71 -17.74
C HIS A 128 -7.44 -11.51 -16.59
N PHE A 129 -7.49 -10.35 -15.93
CA PHE A 129 -6.56 -9.97 -14.89
C PHE A 129 -6.49 -11.00 -13.76
N THR A 130 -5.27 -11.29 -13.32
CA THR A 130 -5.00 -12.14 -12.16
C THR A 130 -4.30 -11.32 -11.07
N PRO A 131 -4.71 -11.44 -9.78
CA PRO A 131 -4.08 -10.69 -8.69
C PRO A 131 -2.62 -11.02 -8.43
N VAL A 132 -2.05 -12.05 -9.05
CA VAL A 132 -0.65 -12.44 -8.94
C VAL A 132 -0.10 -12.56 -10.34
N PHE A 133 0.96 -11.83 -10.64
CA PHE A 133 1.62 -11.90 -11.94
C PHE A 133 2.36 -13.24 -12.07
N LYS A 134 2.03 -14.02 -13.11
CA LYS A 134 2.55 -15.38 -13.33
C LYS A 134 3.43 -15.51 -14.58
N GLU A 135 3.54 -14.44 -15.36
CA GLU A 135 4.38 -14.40 -16.56
C GLU A 135 5.83 -14.06 -16.19
N ASP A 136 6.70 -13.92 -17.19
CA ASP A 136 8.08 -13.49 -16.98
C ASP A 136 8.11 -12.07 -16.41
N GLU A 137 8.68 -11.89 -15.22
CA GLU A 137 8.77 -10.59 -14.54
C GLU A 137 9.54 -9.54 -15.35
N SER A 138 10.41 -9.95 -16.29
CA SER A 138 11.11 -9.03 -17.20
C SER A 138 10.14 -8.15 -18.01
N LEU A 139 8.93 -8.64 -18.25
CA LEU A 139 7.87 -7.91 -18.95
C LEU A 139 7.37 -6.69 -18.17
N LEU A 140 7.47 -6.73 -16.83
CA LEU A 140 7.07 -5.62 -15.95
C LEU A 140 8.21 -4.66 -15.65
N GLU A 141 9.47 -5.02 -15.94
CA GLU A 141 10.65 -4.20 -15.61
C GLU A 141 10.54 -2.75 -16.12
N PRO A 142 10.11 -2.47 -17.37
CA PRO A 142 9.96 -1.09 -17.86
C PRO A 142 8.88 -0.28 -17.13
N TYR A 143 7.97 -0.97 -16.45
CA TYR A 143 6.83 -0.41 -15.73
C TYR A 143 7.00 -0.48 -14.21
N THR A 144 8.18 -0.91 -13.74
CA THR A 144 8.46 -1.12 -12.33
C THR A 144 9.26 0.04 -11.75
N THR A 145 8.80 0.54 -10.61
CA THR A 145 9.55 1.45 -9.76
C THR A 145 10.03 0.73 -8.51
N LYS A 146 11.35 0.63 -8.35
CA LYS A 146 11.97 0.28 -7.07
C LYS A 146 11.91 1.49 -6.13
N ILE A 147 11.31 1.33 -4.96
CA ILE A 147 11.27 2.41 -3.97
C ILE A 147 12.69 2.70 -3.48
N LYS A 148 13.20 3.88 -3.83
CA LYS A 148 14.52 4.37 -3.39
C LYS A 148 14.50 4.64 -1.89
N SER A 149 15.66 4.56 -1.24
CA SER A 149 15.89 4.98 0.16
C SER A 149 15.05 4.23 1.21
N PHE A 150 15.18 2.90 1.24
CA PHE A 150 14.74 2.13 2.41
C PHE A 150 15.82 2.21 3.52
N ASP A 151 16.10 3.41 4.07
CA ASP A 151 17.05 3.53 5.20
C ASP A 151 16.55 2.66 6.34
N ARG A 152 17.24 1.56 6.60
CA ARG A 152 16.81 0.54 7.55
C ARG A 152 16.59 1.07 8.98
N ASN A 153 17.04 2.28 9.28
CA ASN A 153 16.93 2.92 10.60
C ASN A 153 15.73 3.87 10.76
N THR A 154 14.92 4.11 9.73
CA THR A 154 13.82 5.09 9.77
C THR A 154 12.43 4.44 9.67
N TYR A 155 11.44 5.05 10.31
CA TYR A 155 10.03 4.67 10.21
C TYR A 155 9.43 5.19 8.90
N LYS A 156 8.72 4.35 8.17
CA LYS A 156 8.17 4.71 6.85
C LYS A 156 6.74 4.27 6.68
N ILE A 157 6.03 4.96 5.81
CA ILE A 157 4.76 4.49 5.25
C ILE A 157 4.91 4.40 3.73
N VAL A 158 4.51 3.27 3.17
CA VAL A 158 4.22 3.14 1.74
C VAL A 158 2.72 2.96 1.60
N PHE A 159 2.10 3.83 0.82
CA PHE A 159 0.66 3.79 0.56
C PHE A 159 0.44 3.51 -0.91
N ILE A 160 -0.31 2.45 -1.22
CA ILE A 160 -0.41 1.81 -2.54
C ILE A 160 -1.88 1.69 -2.92
N ASN A 161 -2.21 1.97 -4.17
CA ASN A 161 -3.52 1.64 -4.73
C ASN A 161 -3.55 0.15 -5.05
N ASN A 162 -4.38 -0.60 -4.31
CA ASN A 162 -4.53 -2.05 -4.41
C ASN A 162 -5.78 -2.44 -5.21
N SER A 163 -6.39 -1.48 -5.91
CA SER A 163 -7.63 -1.72 -6.66
C SER A 163 -7.40 -2.74 -7.77
N ASN A 164 -8.38 -3.60 -7.98
CA ASN A 164 -8.42 -4.59 -9.05
C ASN A 164 -9.17 -4.00 -10.26
N PRO A 165 -8.75 -4.28 -11.51
CA PRO A 165 -9.41 -3.70 -12.68
C PRO A 165 -10.65 -4.47 -13.18
N LYS A 166 -11.16 -5.47 -12.45
CA LYS A 166 -12.26 -6.36 -12.88
C LYS A 166 -13.66 -5.71 -12.90
N SER A 167 -13.89 -4.68 -12.12
CA SER A 167 -15.04 -3.77 -12.25
C SER A 167 -14.53 -2.43 -12.75
N GLU A 168 -15.32 -1.68 -13.54
CA GLU A 168 -14.95 -0.35 -14.03
C GLU A 168 -14.46 0.52 -12.86
N PRO A 169 -13.13 0.61 -12.65
CA PRO A 169 -12.63 0.95 -11.34
C PRO A 169 -12.57 2.47 -11.23
N GLU A 170 -13.02 3.05 -10.11
CA GLU A 170 -12.88 4.51 -9.93
C GLU A 170 -11.42 4.94 -9.84
N THR A 171 -10.52 4.04 -9.43
CA THR A 171 -9.08 4.31 -9.37
C THR A 171 -8.25 3.15 -9.91
N LEU A 172 -7.06 3.47 -10.44
CA LEU A 172 -6.18 2.48 -11.08
C LEU A 172 -5.12 1.96 -10.09
N GLY A 173 -5.19 0.67 -9.80
CA GLY A 173 -4.25 -0.03 -8.93
C GLY A 173 -2.87 -0.25 -9.54
N VAL A 174 -1.97 -0.81 -8.74
CA VAL A 174 -0.61 -1.24 -9.13
C VAL A 174 -0.24 -2.52 -8.40
N PHE A 175 0.61 -3.35 -9.01
CA PHE A 175 1.18 -4.51 -8.31
C PHE A 175 2.27 -4.06 -7.34
N HIS A 176 2.48 -4.84 -6.28
CA HIS A 176 3.63 -4.67 -5.40
C HIS A 176 4.36 -6.00 -5.16
N LYS A 177 5.66 -5.90 -4.86
CA LYS A 177 6.56 -7.02 -4.61
C LYS A 177 7.59 -6.68 -3.56
N ALA A 178 7.68 -7.51 -2.53
CA ALA A 178 8.77 -7.46 -1.56
C ALA A 178 9.86 -8.47 -1.91
N LYS A 179 11.12 -8.03 -1.86
CA LYS A 179 12.29 -8.88 -2.07
C LYS A 179 13.24 -8.74 -0.88
N MET A 180 13.43 -9.81 -0.14
CA MET A 180 14.43 -9.91 0.92
C MET A 180 15.80 -10.12 0.30
N ILE A 181 16.76 -9.25 0.63
CA ILE A 181 18.13 -9.34 0.10
C ILE A 181 18.95 -10.30 0.94
N LYS A 182 18.81 -10.20 2.27
CA LYS A 182 19.45 -11.09 3.21
C LYS A 182 18.49 -11.37 4.38
N PRO A 183 17.62 -12.40 4.28
CA PRO A 183 16.77 -12.82 5.37
C PRO A 183 17.63 -13.21 6.60
N ASP A 184 17.11 -12.95 7.79
CA ASP A 184 17.73 -13.38 9.04
C ASP A 184 16.62 -13.77 10.03
N VAL A 185 16.47 -15.08 10.25
CA VAL A 185 15.42 -15.66 11.09
C VAL A 185 15.61 -15.36 12.58
N ASN A 186 16.77 -14.83 12.98
CA ASN A 186 17.04 -14.41 14.35
C ASN A 186 16.71 -12.93 14.60
N LYS A 187 16.33 -12.20 13.54
CA LYS A 187 15.96 -10.78 13.58
C LYS A 187 14.51 -10.63 13.12
N THR A 188 13.95 -9.46 13.35
CA THR A 188 12.57 -9.16 12.95
C THR A 188 12.53 -7.99 11.97
N ARG A 189 11.60 -8.09 11.02
CA ARG A 189 11.25 -7.04 10.07
C ARG A 189 9.76 -6.78 10.16
N ILE A 190 9.40 -5.97 11.15
CA ILE A 190 7.99 -5.69 11.47
C ILE A 190 7.39 -4.75 10.43
N VAL A 191 6.32 -5.22 9.81
CA VAL A 191 5.47 -4.42 8.90
C VAL A 191 4.07 -4.33 9.50
N ASN A 192 3.61 -3.10 9.67
CA ASN A 192 2.24 -2.78 10.02
C ASN A 192 1.43 -2.72 8.71
N SER A 193 0.54 -3.66 8.46
CA SER A 193 -0.28 -3.69 7.24
C SER A 193 -1.73 -3.34 7.55
N VAL A 194 -2.21 -2.34 6.82
CA VAL A 194 -3.59 -1.88 6.90
C VAL A 194 -4.12 -1.84 5.49
N ILE A 195 -5.14 -2.65 5.20
CA ILE A 195 -5.84 -2.59 3.92
C ILE A 195 -7.26 -2.10 4.16
N PHE A 196 -7.69 -1.19 3.30
CA PHE A 196 -9.03 -0.63 3.36
C PHE A 196 -9.74 -0.69 2.02
N ASN A 197 -11.01 -1.04 2.10
CA ASN A 197 -11.93 -1.09 0.97
C ASN A 197 -12.64 0.25 0.84
N MET A 198 -12.83 0.71 -0.39
CA MET A 198 -13.64 1.89 -0.70
C MET A 198 -15.08 1.44 -1.00
N LEU A 199 -15.94 1.58 0.00
CA LEU A 199 -17.29 1.01 0.01
C LEU A 199 -18.37 2.10 0.05
N SER A 200 -19.61 1.75 -0.32
CA SER A 200 -20.76 2.66 -0.16
C SER A 200 -20.90 3.13 1.30
N LYS A 201 -21.42 4.35 1.50
CA LYS A 201 -21.64 4.96 2.82
C LYS A 201 -22.62 4.18 3.69
N ASP A 202 -23.49 3.40 3.07
CA ASP A 202 -24.57 2.66 3.73
C ASP A 202 -24.08 1.37 4.40
N ASN A 203 -22.84 0.95 4.12
CA ASN A 203 -22.26 -0.20 4.78
C ASN A 203 -21.93 0.14 6.24
N ILE A 204 -22.44 -0.65 7.18
CA ILE A 204 -22.10 -0.56 8.61
C ILE A 204 -20.67 -1.05 8.82
N ILE A 205 -19.83 -0.27 9.50
CA ILE A 205 -18.41 -0.57 9.68
C ILE A 205 -17.99 -0.38 11.14
N GLU A 206 -17.44 -1.42 11.76
CA GLU A 206 -16.87 -1.38 13.12
C GLU A 206 -15.39 -0.92 13.15
N ASP A 207 -15.10 0.26 12.59
CA ASP A 207 -13.70 0.70 12.46
C ASP A 207 -13.04 1.05 13.80
N GLU A 208 -13.77 1.67 14.74
CA GLU A 208 -13.18 2.21 15.97
C GLU A 208 -12.59 1.13 16.90
N LYS A 209 -13.26 -0.02 17.01
CA LYS A 209 -12.79 -1.14 17.84
C LYS A 209 -11.51 -1.73 17.25
N LYS A 210 -11.47 -1.88 15.92
CA LYS A 210 -10.30 -2.37 15.19
C LYS A 210 -9.11 -1.40 15.34
N GLU A 211 -9.33 -0.08 15.26
CA GLU A 211 -8.29 0.94 15.49
C GLU A 211 -7.70 0.87 16.89
N LYS A 212 -8.55 0.81 17.93
CA LYS A 212 -8.08 0.76 19.33
C LYS A 212 -7.22 -0.48 19.59
N SER A 213 -7.60 -1.62 19.04
CA SER A 213 -6.80 -2.86 19.11
C SER A 213 -5.49 -2.72 18.34
N PHE A 214 -5.57 -2.26 17.10
CA PHE A 214 -4.39 -2.09 16.25
C PHE A 214 -3.37 -1.12 16.82
N LEU A 215 -3.77 -0.04 17.49
CA LEU A 215 -2.82 0.90 18.11
C LEU A 215 -2.05 0.30 19.29
N LYS A 216 -2.66 -0.63 20.03
CA LYS A 216 -2.12 -1.14 21.30
C LYS A 216 -1.55 -2.56 21.22
N THR A 217 -1.78 -3.27 20.11
CA THR A 217 -1.36 -4.67 20.01
C THR A 217 0.15 -4.83 19.96
N GLU A 218 0.68 -5.77 20.73
CA GLU A 218 2.05 -6.26 20.64
C GLU A 218 2.17 -7.57 19.87
N VAL A 219 1.05 -8.10 19.37
CA VAL A 219 1.02 -9.33 18.57
C VAL A 219 1.64 -9.06 17.21
N ILE A 220 2.60 -9.91 16.83
CA ILE A 220 3.24 -9.94 15.51
C ILE A 220 2.92 -11.30 14.90
N SER A 221 2.18 -11.31 13.79
CA SER A 221 1.91 -12.52 13.02
C SER A 221 3.19 -13.02 12.34
N LYS A 222 3.34 -14.34 12.24
CA LYS A 222 4.42 -14.98 11.48
C LYS A 222 3.95 -15.29 10.06
#